data_AF-A0A657LY67-F1
#
_entry.id   AF-A0A657LY67-F1
#
_cell.length_a   1.000
_cell.length_b   1.000
_cell.length_c   1.000
_cell.angle_alpha   90.00
_cell.angle_beta   90.00
_cell.angle_gamma   90.00
#
_symmetry.space_group_name_H-M   'P 1'
#
loop_
_entity.id
_entity.type
_entity.pdbx_description
1 polymer ?
#
loop_
_entity_poly.entity_id
_entity_poly.type
_entity_poly.pdbx_seq_one_letter_code
_entity_poly.pdbx_strand_id
1 'polypeptide(L)'
;MAKKSSVEPALKTIAGIKFAIIPLSQYVELLKAQDKLEKAGLGRLKLERRARGFIERHPAIASFFADRVNSQSLSQAHEECEIAFGANMTPSISAIGRYWQSLRVKAALARLEAA
;
A
#
# COMPACT_ATOMS: atom_id res chain seq x y z
N MET A 1 4.15 -24.94 -9.75
CA MET A 1 3.98 -25.66 -8.47
C MET A 1 5.36 -25.86 -7.84
N ALA A 2 5.71 -25.09 -6.81
CA ALA A 2 7.00 -25.26 -6.12
C ALA A 2 6.85 -26.34 -5.05
N LYS A 3 7.56 -27.46 -5.21
CA LYS A 3 7.67 -28.50 -4.17
C LYS A 3 8.34 -27.85 -2.95
N LYS A 4 7.63 -27.71 -1.84
CA LYS A 4 8.25 -27.48 -0.52
C LYS A 4 9.00 -28.75 -0.15
N SER A 5 10.31 -28.78 -0.40
CA SER A 5 11.19 -29.76 0.25
C SER A 5 11.32 -29.34 1.72
N SER A 6 10.61 -30.02 2.62
CA SER A 6 10.87 -29.90 4.06
C SER A 6 12.22 -30.56 4.36
N VAL A 7 13.30 -29.80 4.20
CA VAL A 7 14.62 -30.24 4.65
C VAL A 7 14.71 -29.87 6.12
N GLU A 8 14.65 -30.86 7.00
CA GLU A 8 14.93 -30.65 8.42
C GLU A 8 16.39 -30.17 8.56
N PRO A 9 16.64 -29.06 9.29
CA PRO A 9 18.00 -28.56 9.46
C PRO A 9 18.80 -29.56 10.27
N ALA A 10 19.97 -29.96 9.77
CA ALA A 10 20.84 -30.89 10.47
C ALA A 10 21.41 -30.20 11.72
N LEU A 11 21.02 -30.65 12.90
CA LEU A 11 21.51 -30.10 14.16
C LEU A 11 22.82 -30.77 14.56
N LYS A 12 23.85 -30.00 14.87
CA LYS A 12 25.15 -30.49 15.35
C LYS A 12 25.56 -29.76 16.62
N THR A 13 26.00 -30.50 17.62
CA THR A 13 26.53 -29.93 18.86
C THR A 13 28.05 -29.83 18.76
N ILE A 14 28.62 -28.63 18.95
CA ILE A 14 30.07 -28.39 19.02
C ILE A 14 30.36 -27.70 20.35
N ALA A 15 31.26 -28.26 21.16
CA ALA A 15 31.60 -27.74 22.49
C ALA A 15 30.38 -27.47 23.41
N GLY A 16 29.35 -28.33 23.33
CA GLY A 16 28.12 -28.21 24.13
C GLY A 16 27.07 -27.25 23.56
N ILE A 17 27.37 -26.53 22.49
CA ILE A 17 26.46 -25.58 21.84
C ILE A 17 25.82 -26.22 20.61
N LYS A 18 24.49 -26.14 20.49
CA LYS A 18 23.74 -26.68 19.35
C LYS A 18 23.73 -25.69 18.18
N PHE A 19 24.17 -26.15 17.02
CA PHE A 19 24.18 -25.41 15.76
C PHE A 19 23.26 -26.07 14.74
N ALA A 20 22.54 -25.26 13.96
CA ALA A 20 21.86 -25.74 12.76
C ALA A 20 22.83 -25.63 11.58
N ILE A 21 23.08 -26.73 10.90
CA ILE A 21 23.89 -26.78 9.69
C ILE A 21 22.97 -26.59 8.50
N ILE A 22 23.20 -25.51 7.79
CA ILE A 22 22.48 -25.17 6.56
C ILE A 22 23.46 -25.41 5.40
N PRO A 23 23.11 -26.24 4.40
CA PRO A 23 23.88 -26.37 3.17
C PRO A 23 24.10 -25.00 2.52
N LEU A 24 25.30 -24.77 1.99
CA LEU A 24 25.68 -23.48 1.42
C LEU A 24 24.72 -23.00 0.32
N SER A 25 24.20 -23.93 -0.49
CA SER A 25 23.19 -23.63 -1.52
C SER A 25 21.92 -23.02 -0.94
N GLN A 26 21.43 -23.56 0.18
CA GLN A 26 20.24 -23.06 0.88
C GLN A 26 20.51 -21.72 1.56
N TYR A 27 21.72 -21.52 2.07
CA TYR A 27 22.12 -20.23 2.63
C TYR A 27 22.12 -19.12 1.56
N VAL A 28 22.61 -19.42 0.35
CA VAL A 28 22.55 -18.49 -0.80
C VAL A 28 21.11 -18.18 -1.20
N GLU A 29 20.22 -19.18 -1.19
CA GLU A 29 18.78 -18.96 -1.44
C GLU A 29 18.14 -18.07 -0.37
N LEU A 30 18.51 -18.26 0.90
CA LEU A 30 18.03 -17.46 2.02
C LEU A 30 18.49 -16.01 1.89
N LEU A 31 19.77 -15.78 1.57
CA LEU A 31 20.30 -14.43 1.32
C LEU A 31 19.59 -13.74 0.14
N LYS A 32 19.33 -14.48 -0.95
CA LYS A 32 18.57 -13.93 -2.09
C LYS A 32 17.12 -13.63 -1.72
N ALA A 33 16.50 -14.43 -0.86
CA ALA A 33 15.15 -14.18 -0.37
C ALA A 33 15.12 -12.95 0.56
N GLN A 34 16.12 -12.79 1.42
CA GLN A 34 16.28 -11.63 2.29
C GLN A 34 16.49 -10.36 1.47
N ASP A 35 17.40 -10.37 0.50
CA ASP A 35 17.64 -9.24 -0.41
C ASP A 35 16.38 -8.87 -1.20
N LYS A 36 15.58 -9.86 -1.64
CA LYS A 36 14.28 -9.60 -2.28
C LYS A 36 13.27 -8.97 -1.33
N LEU A 37 13.24 -9.37 -0.06
CA LEU A 37 12.34 -8.79 0.95
C LEU A 37 12.75 -7.35 1.31
N GLU A 38 14.04 -7.11 1.49
CA GLU A 38 14.60 -5.79 1.77
C GLU A 38 14.37 -4.84 0.59
N LYS A 39 14.65 -5.29 -0.65
CA LYS A 39 14.39 -4.51 -1.88
C LYS A 39 12.91 -4.31 -2.17
N ALA A 40 12.05 -5.26 -1.81
CA ALA A 40 10.60 -5.12 -1.96
C ALA A 40 10.03 -4.07 -0.98
N GLY A 41 10.74 -3.79 0.11
CA GLY A 41 10.34 -2.85 1.15
C GLY A 41 9.11 -3.30 1.94
N LEU A 42 8.99 -2.84 3.19
CA LEU A 42 7.76 -2.96 3.99
C LEU A 42 6.53 -2.36 3.29
N GLY A 43 6.73 -1.55 2.26
CA GLY A 43 5.68 -0.95 1.44
C GLY A 43 4.83 -1.95 0.64
N ARG A 44 5.36 -3.10 0.21
CA ARG A 44 4.57 -4.11 -0.53
C ARG A 44 3.75 -5.04 0.36
N LEU A 45 4.05 -5.11 1.66
CA LEU A 45 3.22 -5.81 2.66
C LEU A 45 2.01 -5.00 3.10
N LYS A 46 1.88 -3.74 2.65
CA LYS A 46 0.55 -3.12 2.55
C LYS A 46 -0.20 -3.88 1.47
N LEU A 47 -0.80 -5.01 1.84
CA LEU A 47 -1.97 -5.58 1.18
C LEU A 47 -2.77 -4.40 0.65
N GLU A 48 -2.74 -4.20 -0.68
CA GLU A 48 -3.37 -3.06 -1.32
C GLU A 48 -4.82 -3.08 -0.87
N ARG A 49 -5.13 -2.22 0.10
CA ARG A 49 -6.44 -2.21 0.72
C ARG A 49 -7.35 -1.77 -0.39
N ARG A 50 -8.10 -2.72 -0.96
CA ARG A 50 -8.94 -2.50 -2.15
C ARG A 50 -9.67 -1.17 -1.94
N ALA A 51 -9.33 -0.19 -2.75
CA ALA A 51 -9.87 1.16 -2.70
C ALA A 51 -11.40 1.05 -2.56
N ARG A 52 -11.95 1.57 -1.45
CA ARG A 52 -13.36 1.30 -1.12
C ARG A 52 -14.30 2.17 -1.95
N GLY A 53 -13.83 3.33 -2.41
CA GLY A 53 -14.62 4.31 -3.15
C GLY A 53 -14.48 4.22 -4.67
N PHE A 54 -15.44 4.79 -5.41
CA PHE A 54 -15.31 5.05 -6.84
C PHE A 54 -14.10 5.95 -7.13
N ILE A 55 -13.99 7.07 -6.42
CA ILE A 55 -12.89 8.04 -6.57
C ILE A 55 -11.52 7.38 -6.40
N GLU A 56 -11.34 6.60 -5.32
CA GLU A 56 -10.07 5.93 -5.03
C GLU A 56 -9.67 4.86 -6.06
N ARG A 57 -10.63 4.33 -6.84
CA ARG A 57 -10.35 3.37 -7.94
C ARG A 57 -9.91 4.05 -9.22
N HIS A 58 -10.15 5.35 -9.37
CA HIS A 58 -9.84 6.12 -10.57
C HIS A 58 -8.77 7.18 -10.24
N PRO A 59 -7.47 6.88 -10.48
CA PRO A 59 -6.38 7.71 -9.98
C PRO A 59 -6.42 9.16 -10.51
N ALA A 60 -6.83 9.36 -11.77
CA ALA A 60 -6.97 10.70 -12.36
C ALA A 60 -8.06 11.55 -11.68
N ILE A 61 -9.16 10.92 -11.25
CA ILE A 61 -10.25 11.58 -10.52
C ILE A 61 -9.81 11.86 -9.08
N ALA A 62 -9.10 10.90 -8.47
CA ALA A 62 -8.57 11.05 -7.12
C ALA A 62 -7.59 12.22 -7.02
N SER A 63 -6.67 12.38 -7.99
CA SER A 63 -5.75 13.52 -8.05
C SER A 63 -6.50 14.83 -8.27
N PHE A 64 -7.44 14.85 -9.22
CA PHE A 64 -8.27 16.02 -9.51
C PHE A 64 -8.96 16.58 -8.25
N PHE A 65 -9.59 15.70 -7.45
CA PHE A 65 -10.25 16.12 -6.21
C PHE A 65 -9.28 16.36 -5.06
N ALA A 66 -8.10 15.73 -5.04
CA ALA A 66 -7.09 15.99 -4.02
C ALA A 66 -6.51 17.40 -4.15
N ASP A 67 -6.23 17.85 -5.38
CA ASP A 67 -5.67 19.18 -5.66
C ASP A 67 -6.66 20.31 -5.31
N ARG A 68 -7.96 20.01 -5.35
CA ARG A 68 -9.06 20.94 -5.06
C ARG A 68 -9.49 20.96 -3.60
N VAL A 69 -8.87 20.13 -2.76
CA VAL A 69 -9.26 20.03 -1.35
C VAL A 69 -8.97 21.35 -0.64
N ASN A 70 -10.01 21.96 -0.06
CA ASN A 70 -9.98 23.28 0.61
C ASN A 70 -9.82 24.51 -0.29
N SER A 71 -9.68 24.37 -1.61
CA SER A 71 -9.62 25.51 -2.54
C SER A 71 -10.94 25.77 -3.27
N GLN A 72 -11.80 24.76 -3.39
CA GLN A 72 -13.09 24.86 -4.08
C GLN A 72 -14.24 24.35 -3.22
N SER A 73 -15.46 24.79 -3.54
CA SER A 73 -16.68 24.21 -2.99
C SER A 73 -17.00 22.86 -3.65
N LEU A 74 -17.81 22.03 -2.99
CA LEU A 74 -18.21 20.73 -3.54
C LEU A 74 -19.01 20.84 -4.84
N SER A 75 -19.86 21.86 -4.97
CA SER A 75 -20.66 22.08 -6.19
C SER A 75 -19.77 22.42 -7.38
N GLN A 76 -18.83 23.36 -7.17
CA GLN A 76 -17.87 23.76 -8.22
C GLN A 76 -17.00 22.58 -8.64
N ALA A 77 -16.47 21.81 -7.68
CA ALA A 77 -15.65 20.65 -7.99
C ALA A 77 -16.43 19.55 -8.73
N HIS A 78 -17.73 19.41 -8.47
CA HIS A 78 -18.60 18.48 -9.19
C HIS A 78 -18.82 18.91 -10.63
N GLU A 79 -19.20 20.17 -10.84
CA GLU A 79 -19.41 20.75 -12.19
C GLU A 79 -18.12 20.69 -13.03
N GLU A 80 -16.97 21.07 -12.45
CA GLU A 80 -15.69 20.97 -13.15
C GLU A 80 -15.30 19.52 -13.46
N CYS A 81 -15.65 18.56 -12.60
CA CYS A 81 -15.40 17.15 -12.85
C CYS A 81 -16.26 16.63 -14.00
N GLU A 82 -17.52 17.05 -14.08
CA GLU A 82 -18.42 16.71 -15.17
C GLU A 82 -17.93 17.28 -16.51
N ILE A 83 -17.43 18.52 -16.51
CA ILE A 83 -16.84 19.14 -17.70
C ILE A 83 -15.55 18.42 -18.13
N ALA A 84 -14.68 18.06 -17.19
CA ALA A 84 -13.35 17.51 -17.49
C ALA A 84 -13.37 16.01 -17.83
N PHE A 85 -14.23 15.22 -17.18
CA PHE A 85 -14.24 13.75 -17.29
C PHE A 85 -15.57 13.18 -17.81
N GLY A 86 -16.62 14.00 -17.92
CA GLY A 86 -17.96 13.60 -18.32
C GLY A 86 -18.81 13.06 -17.16
N ALA A 87 -20.13 13.11 -17.33
CA ALA A 87 -21.11 12.71 -16.32
C ALA A 87 -20.94 11.26 -15.83
N ASN A 88 -20.56 10.33 -16.71
CA ASN A 88 -20.35 8.91 -16.35
C ASN A 88 -19.19 8.69 -15.38
N MET A 89 -18.22 9.60 -15.38
CA MET A 89 -17.03 9.54 -14.53
C MET A 89 -17.14 10.49 -13.33
N THR A 90 -18.28 11.19 -13.19
CA THR A 90 -18.46 12.16 -12.12
C THR A 90 -19.11 11.49 -10.89
N PRO A 91 -18.40 11.43 -9.75
CA PRO A 91 -18.98 10.90 -8.52
C PRO A 91 -20.00 11.87 -7.93
N SER A 92 -20.97 11.36 -7.17
CA SER A 92 -21.94 12.21 -6.48
C SER A 92 -21.28 13.16 -5.48
N ILE A 93 -21.93 14.30 -5.23
CA ILE A 93 -21.46 15.32 -4.26
C ILE A 93 -21.15 14.70 -2.90
N SER A 94 -22.01 13.80 -2.40
CA SER A 94 -21.78 13.08 -1.14
C SER A 94 -20.52 12.22 -1.15
N ALA A 95 -20.18 11.60 -2.29
CA ALA A 95 -18.97 10.81 -2.43
C ALA A 95 -17.71 11.70 -2.42
N ILE A 96 -17.76 12.86 -3.09
CA ILE A 96 -16.69 13.87 -3.05
C ILE A 96 -16.48 14.36 -1.61
N GLY A 97 -17.55 14.73 -0.91
CA GLY A 97 -17.49 15.19 0.48
C GLY A 97 -16.86 14.16 1.43
N ARG A 98 -17.25 12.88 1.32
CA ARG A 98 -16.63 11.79 2.09
C ARG A 98 -15.15 11.62 1.76
N TYR A 99 -14.79 11.71 0.48
CA TYR A 99 -13.41 11.60 0.04
C TYR A 99 -12.55 12.74 0.63
N TRP A 100 -12.99 13.99 0.53
CA TRP A 100 -12.29 15.13 1.13
C TRP A 100 -12.16 15.03 2.65
N GLN A 101 -13.21 14.57 3.34
CA GLN A 101 -13.12 14.31 4.78
C GLN A 101 -12.05 13.26 5.10
N SER A 102 -11.96 12.20 4.31
CA SER A 102 -10.92 11.17 4.49
C SER A 102 -9.51 11.73 4.30
N LEU A 103 -9.29 12.64 3.33
CA LEU A 103 -8.01 13.29 3.11
C LEU A 103 -7.62 14.19 4.29
N ARG A 104 -8.58 14.95 4.83
CA ARG A 104 -8.38 15.82 6.00
C ARG A 104 -7.99 15.01 7.24
N VAL A 105 -8.67 13.90 7.51
CA VAL A 105 -8.35 13.00 8.62
C VAL A 105 -6.96 12.41 8.46
N LYS A 106 -6.62 11.90 7.26
CA LYS A 106 -5.27 11.38 6.97
C LYS A 106 -4.19 12.45 7.17
N ALA A 107 -4.43 13.68 6.72
CA ALA A 107 -3.50 14.79 6.92
C ALA A 107 -3.35 15.18 8.39
N ALA A 108 -4.43 15.15 9.18
CA ALA A 108 -4.38 15.40 10.61
C ALA A 108 -3.58 14.33 11.36
N LEU A 109 -3.83 13.04 11.05
CA LEU A 109 -3.08 11.92 11.63
C LEU A 109 -1.58 12.02 11.28
N ALA A 110 -1.24 12.31 10.03
CA ALA A 110 0.15 12.45 9.61
C ALA A 110 0.87 13.61 10.34
N ARG A 111 0.17 14.69 10.67
CA ARG A 111 0.73 15.79 11.49
C ARG A 111 0.97 15.38 12.93
N LEU A 112 0.08 14.55 13.50
CA LEU A 112 0.24 14.03 14.87
C LEU A 112 1.39 13.03 14.97
N GLU A 113 1.62 12.22 13.94
CA GLU A 113 2.76 11.29 13.89
C GLU A 113 4.12 11.98 13.69
N ALA A 114 4.11 13.22 13.16
CA ALA A 114 5.31 14.00 12.90
C ALA A 114 5.66 15.01 14.03
N ALA A 115 4.80 15.14 15.04
CA ALA A 115 4.97 16.02 16.20
C ALA A 115 5.49 15.23 17.41
#